data_AF-A0A444JXK4-F1
#
_entry.id   AF-A0A444JXK4-F1
#
_cell.length_a   1.000
_cell.length_b   1.000
_cell.length_c   1.000
_cell.angle_alpha   90.00
_cell.angle_beta   90.00
_cell.angle_gamma   90.00
#
_symmetry.space_group_name_H-M   'P 1'
#
loop_
_entity.id
_entity.type
_entity.pdbx_description
1 polymer ?
#
loop_
_entity_poly.entity_id
_entity_poly.type
_entity_poly.pdbx_seq_one_letter_code
_entity_poly.pdbx_strand_id
1 'polypeptide(L)'
;LKGEIFRSTAGYRKSKGNQVFLFAPGSDRTHRYNPLDFIRPDRGDRTTDIQNIAGILVPESVDSENSIWQATAQQVMAGAISYINESVFYRGRRNLDEVTAFFNSGVNLQALMEFIKEKEPGLSRFTVESFNAYIALSERAAASALLDIQ
;
A
#
# COMPACT_ATOMS: atom_id res chain seq x y z
N LEU A 1 -12.77 18.15 8.55
CA LEU A 1 -12.49 18.97 9.76
C LEU A 1 -11.98 20.36 9.35
N LYS A 2 -12.59 21.47 9.82
CA LYS A 2 -12.33 22.85 9.34
C LYS A 2 -11.07 23.57 9.93
N GLY A 3 -10.17 22.85 10.61
CA GLY A 3 -8.89 23.39 11.12
C GLY A 3 -8.97 24.38 12.30
N GLU A 4 -10.17 24.79 12.72
CA GLU A 4 -10.39 25.73 13.84
C GLU A 4 -9.81 25.23 15.16
N ILE A 5 -10.07 23.97 15.52
CA ILE A 5 -9.54 23.35 16.74
C ILE A 5 -8.00 23.34 16.73
N PHE A 6 -7.39 23.05 15.58
CA PHE A 6 -5.93 23.09 15.45
C PHE A 6 -5.39 24.49 15.71
N ARG A 7 -5.99 25.54 15.11
CA ARG A 7 -5.57 26.93 15.32
C ARG A 7 -5.68 27.35 16.79
N SER A 8 -6.76 27.00 17.46
CA SER A 8 -7.01 27.42 18.85
C SER A 8 -6.16 26.67 19.87
N THR A 9 -5.75 25.42 19.59
CA THR A 9 -5.12 24.55 20.62
C THR A 9 -3.68 24.17 20.34
N ALA A 10 -3.18 24.27 19.10
CA ALA A 10 -1.86 23.76 18.75
C ALA A 10 -0.72 24.46 19.50
N GLY A 11 -0.81 25.78 19.68
CA GLY A 11 0.19 26.56 20.41
C GLY A 11 0.34 26.11 21.86
N TYR A 12 -0.79 25.97 22.57
CA TYR A 12 -0.80 25.48 23.96
C TYR A 12 -0.31 24.03 24.06
N ARG A 13 -0.75 23.15 23.15
CA ARG A 13 -0.29 21.75 23.14
C ARG A 13 1.22 21.65 22.90
N LYS A 14 1.77 22.49 22.00
CA LYS A 14 3.20 22.58 21.74
C LYS A 14 3.96 23.13 22.94
N SER A 15 3.45 24.14 23.64
CA SER A 15 4.09 24.68 24.86
C SER A 15 4.10 23.69 26.03
N LYS A 16 3.25 22.65 25.99
CA LYS A 16 3.27 21.52 26.93
C LYS A 16 4.18 20.37 26.49
N GLY A 17 4.98 20.54 25.44
CA GLY A 17 5.96 19.56 24.96
C GLY A 17 5.43 18.55 23.94
N ASN A 18 4.17 18.66 23.50
CA ASN A 18 3.63 17.73 22.50
C ASN A 18 4.13 18.07 21.10
N GLN A 19 4.35 17.04 20.29
CA GLN A 19 4.36 17.18 18.83
C GLN A 19 2.91 17.32 18.35
N VAL A 20 2.64 18.32 17.51
CA VAL A 20 1.28 18.64 17.06
C VAL A 20 1.28 18.72 15.55
N PHE A 21 0.60 17.77 14.91
CA PHE A 21 0.47 17.68 13.46
C PHE A 21 -0.98 17.96 13.04
N LEU A 22 -1.12 18.47 11.82
CA LEU A 22 -2.40 18.69 11.14
C LEU A 22 -2.39 17.85 9.88
N PHE A 23 -3.24 16.82 9.82
CA PHE A 23 -3.53 16.09 8.60
C PHE A 23 -4.85 16.60 8.03
N ALA A 24 -4.77 17.30 6.91
CA ALA A 24 -5.91 17.90 6.22
C ALA A 24 -5.77 17.66 4.71
N PRO A 25 -6.09 16.43 4.24
CA PRO A 25 -6.11 16.13 2.80
C PRO A 25 -7.05 17.10 2.07
N GLY A 26 -6.54 17.79 1.06
CA GLY A 26 -7.26 18.84 0.32
C GLY A 26 -6.94 20.29 0.73
N SER A 27 -6.00 20.49 1.65
CA SER A 27 -5.50 21.82 2.03
C SER A 27 -3.99 21.92 1.75
N ASP A 28 -3.55 23.04 1.17
CA ASP A 28 -2.12 23.34 1.01
C ASP A 28 -1.40 23.44 2.37
N ARG A 29 -2.16 23.72 3.43
CA ARG A 29 -1.67 23.80 4.80
C ARG A 29 -1.98 22.49 5.53
N THR A 30 -1.21 21.45 5.21
CA THR A 30 -1.23 20.14 5.87
C THR A 30 0.19 19.66 6.12
N HIS A 31 0.39 18.88 7.18
CA HIS A 31 1.56 18.02 7.28
C HIS A 31 1.39 16.86 6.30
N ARG A 32 2.52 16.40 5.73
CA ARG A 32 2.53 15.26 4.83
C ARG A 32 2.56 13.97 5.63
N TYR A 33 1.86 12.97 5.14
CA TYR A 33 1.80 11.63 5.73
C TYR A 33 1.97 10.62 4.60
N ASN A 34 2.89 9.68 4.78
CA ASN A 34 3.08 8.55 3.90
C ASN A 34 3.01 7.28 4.75
N PRO A 35 2.00 6.42 4.58
CA PRO A 35 1.87 5.21 5.40
C PRO A 35 3.05 4.24 5.21
N LEU A 36 3.71 4.28 4.04
CA LEU A 36 4.82 3.37 3.76
C LEU A 36 6.09 3.69 4.57
N ASP A 37 6.24 4.93 5.06
CA ASP A 37 7.36 5.33 5.92
C ASP A 37 7.32 4.64 7.30
N PHE A 38 6.18 4.06 7.67
CA PHE A 38 5.95 3.40 8.95
C PHE A 38 6.10 1.87 8.89
N ILE A 39 6.45 1.32 7.73
CA ILE A 39 6.75 -0.12 7.61
C ILE A 39 8.09 -0.40 8.28
N ARG A 40 8.08 -1.19 9.34
CA ARG A 40 9.29 -1.55 10.08
C ARG A 40 10.18 -2.50 9.25
N PRO A 41 11.51 -2.44 9.40
CA PRO A 41 12.42 -3.24 8.58
C PRO A 41 12.54 -4.71 9.03
N ASP A 42 12.25 -5.01 10.30
CA ASP A 42 12.36 -6.36 10.86
C ASP A 42 11.37 -7.33 10.20
N ARG A 43 11.83 -8.53 9.80
CA ARG A 43 11.08 -9.40 8.87
C ARG A 43 9.64 -9.71 9.30
N GLY A 44 9.41 -10.00 10.58
CA GLY A 44 8.08 -10.33 11.11
C GLY A 44 7.17 -9.12 11.22
N ASP A 45 7.73 -8.01 11.70
CA ASP A 45 7.04 -6.73 11.82
C ASP A 45 6.69 -6.14 10.45
N ARG A 46 7.63 -6.18 9.50
CA ARG A 46 7.46 -5.70 8.12
C ARG A 46 6.26 -6.34 7.45
N THR A 47 6.17 -7.66 7.53
CA THR A 47 5.08 -8.43 6.89
C THR A 47 3.74 -8.02 7.48
N THR A 48 3.67 -7.94 8.81
CA THR A 48 2.47 -7.52 9.54
C THR A 48 2.06 -6.10 9.18
N ASP A 49 3.01 -5.16 9.12
CA ASP A 49 2.74 -3.75 8.78
C ASP A 49 2.21 -3.62 7.35
N ILE A 50 2.80 -4.35 6.40
CA ILE A 50 2.35 -4.37 5.00
C ILE A 50 0.93 -4.94 4.87
N GLN A 51 0.65 -6.05 5.54
CA GLN A 51 -0.68 -6.66 5.54
C GLN A 51 -1.73 -5.75 6.17
N ASN A 52 -1.39 -5.07 7.27
CA ASN A 52 -2.28 -4.09 7.90
C ASN A 52 -2.59 -2.92 6.97
N ILE A 53 -1.59 -2.38 6.26
CA ILE A 53 -1.81 -1.31 5.27
C ILE A 53 -2.69 -1.83 4.13
N ALA A 54 -2.42 -3.03 3.61
CA ALA A 54 -3.21 -3.62 2.53
C ALA A 54 -4.68 -3.84 2.95
N GLY A 55 -4.94 -4.30 4.18
CA GLY A 55 -6.30 -4.48 4.70
C GLY A 55 -7.05 -3.16 4.94
N ILE A 56 -6.34 -2.07 5.22
CA ILE A 56 -6.96 -0.72 5.27
C ILE A 56 -7.35 -0.25 3.87
N LEU A 57 -6.51 -0.53 2.86
CA LEU A 57 -6.73 -0.07 1.48
C LEU A 57 -7.77 -0.92 0.73
N VAL A 58 -7.84 -2.21 1.04
CA VAL A 58 -8.83 -3.16 0.50
C VAL A 58 -9.64 -3.71 1.68
N PRO A 59 -10.60 -2.92 2.22
CA PRO A 59 -11.34 -3.28 3.43
C PRO A 59 -12.28 -4.45 3.19
N GLU A 60 -12.43 -5.32 4.20
CA GLU A 60 -13.37 -6.45 4.15
C GLU A 60 -14.82 -6.01 3.89
N SER A 61 -15.50 -6.68 2.95
CA SER A 61 -16.89 -6.40 2.61
C SER A 61 -17.77 -7.58 3.02
N VAL A 62 -18.82 -7.28 3.79
CA VAL A 62 -19.70 -8.31 4.39
C VAL A 62 -20.71 -8.87 3.37
N ASP A 63 -20.90 -8.20 2.23
CA ASP A 63 -21.86 -8.62 1.21
C ASP A 63 -21.22 -9.45 0.09
N SER A 64 -21.90 -10.55 -0.24
CA SER A 64 -21.34 -11.75 -0.85
C SER A 64 -21.53 -11.79 -2.37
N GLU A 65 -20.43 -11.55 -3.08
CA GLU A 65 -20.04 -12.10 -4.39
C GLU A 65 -18.59 -11.64 -4.70
N ASN A 66 -18.23 -10.41 -4.31
CA ASN A 66 -16.86 -9.87 -4.38
C ASN A 66 -15.95 -10.40 -3.26
N SER A 67 -16.52 -10.87 -2.14
CA SER A 67 -15.76 -11.42 -1.01
C SER A 67 -14.86 -12.61 -1.37
N ILE A 68 -15.16 -13.32 -2.48
CA ILE A 68 -14.36 -14.46 -2.95
C ILE A 68 -12.95 -14.01 -3.35
N TRP A 69 -12.84 -12.84 -3.99
CA TRP A 69 -11.56 -12.33 -4.50
C TRP A 69 -10.88 -11.34 -3.57
N GLN A 70 -11.57 -10.88 -2.54
CA GLN A 70 -11.06 -9.91 -1.58
C GLN A 70 -9.75 -10.32 -0.91
N ALA A 71 -9.63 -11.56 -0.43
CA ALA A 71 -8.38 -12.05 0.16
C ALA A 71 -7.23 -12.03 -0.86
N THR A 72 -7.54 -12.32 -2.11
CA THR A 72 -6.59 -12.25 -3.23
C THR A 72 -6.21 -10.79 -3.50
N ALA A 73 -7.18 -9.88 -3.56
CA ALA A 73 -6.95 -8.44 -3.76
C ALA A 73 -6.05 -7.84 -2.66
N GLN A 74 -6.32 -8.17 -1.40
CA GLN A 74 -5.46 -7.78 -0.27
C GLN A 74 -4.04 -8.35 -0.41
N GLN A 75 -3.90 -9.62 -0.79
CA GLN A 75 -2.58 -10.24 -0.98
C GLN A 75 -1.80 -9.58 -2.12
N VAL A 76 -2.47 -9.25 -3.23
CA VAL A 76 -1.88 -8.57 -4.38
C VAL A 76 -1.43 -7.16 -3.99
N MET A 77 -2.29 -6.41 -3.29
CA MET A 77 -1.97 -5.09 -2.74
C MET A 77 -0.75 -5.16 -1.81
N ALA A 78 -0.71 -6.14 -0.91
CA ALA A 78 0.43 -6.37 -0.02
C ALA A 78 1.72 -6.69 -0.80
N GLY A 79 1.62 -7.50 -1.87
CA GLY A 79 2.74 -7.80 -2.76
C GLY A 79 3.30 -6.55 -3.45
N ALA A 80 2.42 -5.72 -4.02
CA ALA A 80 2.80 -4.45 -4.64
C ALA A 80 3.47 -3.50 -3.64
N ILE A 81 2.86 -3.29 -2.46
CA ILE A 81 3.43 -2.47 -1.38
C ILE A 81 4.83 -2.99 -0.98
N SER A 82 4.98 -4.31 -0.81
CA SER A 82 6.28 -4.90 -0.46
C SER A 82 7.33 -4.61 -1.53
N TYR A 83 6.99 -4.77 -2.81
CA TYR A 83 7.88 -4.49 -3.93
C TYR A 83 8.29 -3.01 -3.98
N ILE A 84 7.33 -2.07 -3.94
CA ILE A 84 7.62 -0.62 -3.92
C ILE A 84 8.51 -0.26 -2.72
N ASN A 85 8.25 -0.86 -1.56
CA ASN A 85 8.99 -0.54 -0.34
C ASN A 85 10.43 -1.08 -0.32
N GLU A 86 10.72 -2.21 -0.98
CA GLU A 86 12.07 -2.80 -0.98
C GLU A 86 12.89 -2.49 -2.23
N SER A 87 12.24 -2.28 -3.38
CA SER A 87 12.94 -2.08 -4.65
C SER A 87 13.80 -0.81 -4.63
N VAL A 88 14.95 -0.93 -5.31
CA VAL A 88 15.90 0.18 -5.50
C VAL A 88 15.35 1.19 -6.51
N PHE A 89 14.53 0.73 -7.47
CA PHE A 89 13.93 1.58 -8.50
C PHE A 89 13.04 2.70 -7.92
N TYR A 90 12.34 2.40 -6.82
CA TYR A 90 11.45 3.32 -6.13
C TYR A 90 12.14 4.10 -5.00
N ARG A 91 13.46 4.04 -4.88
CA ARG A 91 14.19 4.78 -3.83
C ARG A 91 13.90 6.29 -3.94
N GLY A 92 13.44 6.88 -2.84
CA GLY A 92 13.03 8.29 -2.77
C GLY A 92 11.60 8.57 -3.25
N ARG A 93 10.86 7.55 -3.70
CA ARG A 93 9.48 7.66 -4.19
C ARG A 93 8.55 6.58 -3.62
N ARG A 94 8.89 5.98 -2.47
CA ARG A 94 8.12 4.89 -1.87
C ARG A 94 6.83 5.41 -1.23
N ASN A 95 5.79 5.58 -2.02
CA ASN A 95 4.50 6.13 -1.57
C ASN A 95 3.34 5.39 -2.24
N LEU A 96 2.11 5.69 -1.81
CA LEU A 96 0.91 5.05 -2.37
C LEU A 96 0.65 5.43 -3.83
N ASP A 97 1.15 6.57 -4.30
CA ASP A 97 1.01 6.97 -5.70
C ASP A 97 1.77 6.00 -6.63
N GLU A 98 3.00 5.62 -6.28
CA GLU A 98 3.74 4.60 -7.02
C GLU A 98 3.09 3.20 -6.90
N VAL A 99 2.44 2.88 -5.77
CA VAL A 99 1.64 1.64 -5.64
C VAL A 99 0.47 1.67 -6.61
N THR A 100 -0.27 2.78 -6.69
CA THR A 100 -1.37 2.96 -7.65
C THR A 100 -0.87 2.93 -9.10
N ALA A 101 0.27 3.56 -9.39
CA ALA A 101 0.88 3.57 -10.72
C ALA A 101 1.33 2.17 -11.15
N PHE A 102 1.77 1.33 -10.22
CA PHE A 102 2.13 -0.07 -10.48
C PHE A 102 0.94 -0.86 -11.05
N PHE A 103 -0.24 -0.74 -10.43
CA PHE A 103 -1.49 -1.36 -10.90
C PHE A 103 -1.99 -0.76 -12.22
N ASN A 104 -1.76 0.53 -12.43
CA ASN A 104 -2.23 1.27 -13.60
C ASN A 104 -1.12 1.49 -14.65
N SER A 105 -0.14 0.60 -14.70
CA SER A 105 1.03 0.71 -15.59
C SER A 105 0.70 0.57 -17.08
N GLY A 106 -0.52 0.14 -17.42
CA GLY A 106 -0.97 -0.07 -18.81
C GLY A 106 -0.46 -1.36 -19.43
N VAL A 107 0.31 -2.16 -18.68
CA VAL A 107 0.77 -3.50 -19.08
C VAL A 107 0.01 -4.58 -18.32
N ASN A 108 0.02 -5.81 -18.83
CA ASN A 108 -0.53 -6.94 -18.10
C ASN A 108 0.25 -7.15 -16.79
N LEU A 109 -0.47 -7.12 -15.65
CA LEU A 109 0.16 -7.13 -14.34
C LEU A 109 0.87 -8.46 -14.03
N GLN A 110 0.33 -9.59 -14.48
CA GLN A 110 0.98 -10.90 -14.30
C GLN A 110 2.32 -10.92 -15.05
N ALA A 111 2.35 -10.48 -16.31
CA ALA A 111 3.57 -10.38 -17.10
C ALA A 111 4.58 -9.40 -16.50
N LEU A 112 4.12 -8.27 -15.94
CA LEU A 112 4.99 -7.31 -15.24
C LEU A 112 5.63 -7.95 -13.99
N MET A 113 4.85 -8.66 -13.18
CA MET A 113 5.36 -9.34 -11.99
C MET A 113 6.36 -10.46 -12.33
N GLU A 114 6.12 -11.21 -13.41
CA GLU A 114 7.08 -12.21 -13.93
C GLU A 114 8.40 -11.56 -14.34
N PHE A 115 8.32 -10.49 -15.14
CA PHE A 115 9.48 -9.74 -15.59
C PHE A 115 10.31 -9.19 -14.40
N ILE A 116 9.64 -8.60 -13.41
CA ILE A 116 10.30 -8.08 -12.20
C ILE A 116 11.02 -9.20 -11.45
N LYS A 117 10.38 -10.36 -11.26
CA LYS A 117 11.02 -11.50 -10.59
C LYS A 117 12.24 -12.02 -11.35
N GLU A 118 12.22 -12.01 -12.68
CA GLU A 118 13.35 -12.42 -13.50
C GLU A 118 14.52 -11.43 -13.39
N LYS A 119 14.23 -10.12 -13.38
CA LYS A 119 15.26 -9.07 -13.38
C LYS A 119 15.78 -8.71 -11.99
N GLU A 120 15.00 -8.94 -10.94
CA GLU A 120 15.35 -8.59 -9.56
C GLU A 120 15.37 -9.84 -8.66
N PRO A 121 16.45 -10.66 -8.69
CA PRO A 121 16.53 -11.87 -7.86
C PRO A 121 16.68 -11.59 -6.36
N GLY A 122 16.91 -10.34 -5.96
CA GLY A 122 17.10 -9.92 -4.57
C GLY A 122 15.81 -9.61 -3.80
N LEU A 123 14.64 -9.81 -4.41
CA LEU A 123 13.34 -9.56 -3.78
C LEU A 123 13.14 -10.42 -2.54
N SER A 124 12.40 -9.88 -1.57
CA SER A 124 12.09 -10.64 -0.37
C SER A 124 11.18 -11.82 -0.70
N ARG A 125 11.30 -12.87 0.12
CA ARG A 125 10.44 -14.07 0.00
C ARG A 125 8.95 -13.70 -0.04
N PHE A 126 8.55 -12.75 0.81
CA PHE A 126 7.17 -12.26 0.87
C PHE A 126 6.72 -11.65 -0.47
N THR A 127 7.52 -10.78 -1.08
CA THR A 127 7.22 -10.20 -2.40
C THR A 127 7.05 -11.29 -3.46
N VAL A 128 8.01 -12.22 -3.53
CA VAL A 128 8.02 -13.29 -4.53
C VAL A 128 6.81 -14.22 -4.37
N GLU A 129 6.48 -14.62 -3.15
CA GLU A 129 5.33 -15.47 -2.86
C GLU A 129 4.01 -14.78 -3.18
N SER A 130 3.86 -13.50 -2.83
CA SER A 130 2.66 -12.72 -3.18
C SER A 130 2.50 -12.55 -4.69
N PHE A 131 3.60 -12.30 -5.43
CA PHE A 131 3.56 -12.24 -6.89
C PHE A 131 3.19 -13.60 -7.49
N ASN A 132 3.79 -14.69 -7.01
CA ASN A 132 3.47 -16.05 -7.48
C ASN A 132 2.00 -16.40 -7.28
N ALA A 133 1.41 -16.02 -6.15
CA ALA A 133 0.00 -16.27 -5.87
C ALA A 133 -0.91 -15.60 -6.92
N TYR A 134 -0.58 -14.38 -7.36
CA TYR A 134 -1.34 -13.68 -8.39
C TYR A 134 -1.06 -14.20 -9.81
N ILE A 135 0.20 -14.48 -10.14
CA ILE A 135 0.60 -15.03 -11.44
C ILE A 135 -0.09 -16.38 -11.69
N ALA A 136 -0.31 -17.19 -10.65
CA ALA A 136 -0.95 -18.50 -10.77
C ALA A 136 -2.47 -18.44 -11.09
N LEU A 137 -3.10 -17.27 -11.00
CA LEU A 137 -4.52 -17.11 -11.29
C LEU A 137 -4.79 -17.21 -12.79
N SER A 138 -5.97 -17.73 -13.16
CA SER A 138 -6.48 -17.57 -14.52
C SER A 138 -6.73 -16.10 -14.83
N GLU A 139 -6.66 -15.70 -16.10
CA GLU A 139 -6.87 -14.29 -16.51
C GLU A 139 -8.20 -13.72 -15.96
N ARG A 140 -9.27 -14.52 -15.97
CA ARG A 140 -10.57 -14.12 -15.43
C ARG A 140 -10.51 -13.86 -13.92
N ALA A 141 -9.89 -14.75 -13.16
CA ALA A 141 -9.74 -14.61 -11.72
C ALA A 141 -8.83 -13.41 -11.36
N ALA A 142 -7.73 -13.25 -12.09
CA ALA A 142 -6.82 -12.13 -11.95
C ALA A 142 -7.52 -10.79 -12.21
N ALA A 143 -8.35 -10.71 -13.25
CA ALA A 143 -9.17 -9.53 -13.54
C ALA A 143 -10.21 -9.26 -12.45
N SER A 144 -10.90 -10.30 -11.95
CA SER A 144 -11.88 -10.14 -10.86
C SER A 144 -11.25 -9.62 -9.58
N ALA A 145 -10.04 -10.07 -9.22
CA ALA A 145 -9.35 -9.59 -8.03
C ALA A 145 -8.88 -8.12 -8.12
N LEU A 146 -8.71 -7.56 -9.32
CA LEU A 146 -8.34 -6.15 -9.48
C LEU A 146 -9.53 -5.20 -9.38
N LEU A 147 -10.77 -5.68 -9.54
CA LEU A 147 -11.96 -4.83 -9.42
C LEU A 147 -12.09 -4.19 -8.04
N ASP A 148 -11.62 -4.88 -6.99
CA ASP A 148 -11.64 -4.37 -5.61
C ASP A 148 -10.46 -3.41 -5.29
N ILE A 149 -9.52 -3.23 -6.24
CA ILE A 149 -8.34 -2.37 -6.09
C ILE A 149 -8.51 -1.04 -6.86
N GLN A 150 -9.42 -0.98 -7.84
CA GLN A 150 -9.60 0.14 -8.77
C GLN A 150 -10.74 1.08 -8.38
#